data_AF-A0A817Y0B8-F1
#
_entry.id   AF-A0A817Y0B8-F1
#
_cell.length_a   1.000
_cell.length_b   1.000
_cell.length_c   1.000
_cell.angle_alpha   90.00
_cell.angle_beta   90.00
_cell.angle_gamma   90.00
#
_symmetry.space_group_name_H-M   'P 1'
#
loop_
_entity.id
_entity.type
_entity.pdbx_description
1 polymer ?
#
loop_
_entity_poly.entity_id
_entity_poly.type
_entity_poly.pdbx_seq_one_letter_code
_entity_poly.pdbx_strand_id
1 'polypeptide(L)'
;MFYVVGIPSKDHPLLIRKILKSLWFVIPYTEKARRYRLKSFGRPANEHKYTKNESQQITVVDFFRDTWNYRLCYTHLPVVELYDPDDKNQSYFLPMELVNVDEGQPNLQPLTSEQHAKATNKTVVHPDECYRMIRRVTDERRFKQDPYLEKFGLTVDVDEMLMLPARILPPPKIIYKSSHGAQGDVIERVQIGKWWLNNRFDKTCEIRTWAVVLVSEREPDNRQIRLTRDFAQRISQAMSKYGIRFNSSPIEKFDAAVPQTILARMNELKMQEYEVIIYILDQVDDEIYHLIKYFGNIKIGKIYLYYI
;
A
#
# COMPACT_ATOMS: atom_id res chain seq x y z
N MET A 1 7.40 -0.05 -25.52
CA MET A 1 8.02 -0.30 -24.20
C MET A 1 7.08 0.30 -23.17
N PHE A 2 6.38 -0.51 -22.37
CA PHE A 2 5.41 -0.02 -21.40
C PHE A 2 6.15 0.44 -20.14
N TYR A 3 6.21 1.74 -19.90
CA TYR A 3 6.82 2.31 -18.69
C TYR A 3 5.79 2.32 -17.57
N VAL A 4 6.11 1.69 -16.45
CA VAL A 4 5.38 1.87 -15.19
C VAL A 4 6.22 2.81 -14.33
N VAL A 5 5.64 3.89 -13.83
CA VAL A 5 6.37 4.85 -13.00
C VAL A 5 6.76 4.19 -11.67
N GLY A 6 8.02 4.31 -11.25
CA GLY A 6 8.50 3.87 -9.93
C GLY A 6 9.17 2.49 -9.86
N ILE A 7 9.47 1.84 -10.99
CA ILE A 7 10.19 0.55 -11.02
C ILE A 7 11.43 0.69 -11.94
N PRO A 8 12.58 0.07 -11.61
CA PRO A 8 13.75 0.11 -12.48
C PRO A 8 13.49 -0.56 -13.84
N SER A 9 13.94 0.06 -14.94
CA SER A 9 13.75 -0.39 -16.34
C SER A 9 14.02 -1.89 -16.58
N LYS A 10 14.97 -2.48 -15.83
CA LYS A 10 15.39 -3.88 -15.95
C LYS A 10 14.42 -4.89 -15.33
N ASP A 11 13.61 -4.50 -14.35
CA ASP A 11 12.74 -5.40 -13.58
C ASP A 11 11.29 -5.40 -14.09
N HIS A 12 10.91 -4.42 -14.91
CA HIS A 12 9.59 -4.35 -15.54
C HIS A 12 9.15 -5.63 -16.25
N PRO A 13 9.99 -6.30 -17.06
CA PRO A 13 9.54 -7.48 -17.80
C PRO A 13 9.16 -8.65 -16.88
N LEU A 14 9.90 -8.84 -15.78
CA LEU A 14 9.65 -9.89 -14.80
C LEU A 14 8.40 -9.60 -13.99
N LEU A 15 8.23 -8.34 -13.58
CA LEU A 15 7.07 -7.90 -12.80
C LEU A 15 5.78 -7.93 -13.62
N ILE A 16 5.82 -7.46 -14.87
CA ILE A 16 4.71 -7.55 -15.83
C ILE A 16 4.32 -9.01 -16.03
N ARG A 17 5.29 -9.90 -16.24
CA ARG A 17 5.02 -11.34 -16.38
C ARG A 17 4.38 -11.92 -15.12
N LYS A 18 4.84 -11.54 -13.92
CA LYS A 18 4.27 -12.00 -12.64
C LYS A 18 2.82 -11.56 -12.49
N ILE A 19 2.53 -10.29 -12.78
CA ILE A 19 1.17 -9.73 -12.74
C ILE A 19 0.28 -10.45 -13.74
N LEU A 20 0.68 -10.53 -15.01
CA LEU A 20 -0.16 -11.10 -16.07
C LEU A 20 -0.41 -12.59 -15.87
N LYS A 21 0.55 -13.35 -15.31
CA LYS A 21 0.32 -14.76 -14.91
C LYS A 21 -0.81 -14.93 -13.88
N SER A 22 -1.05 -13.92 -13.04
CA SER A 22 -2.12 -13.93 -12.05
C SER A 22 -3.50 -13.59 -12.61
N LEU A 23 -3.60 -13.19 -13.88
CA LEU A 23 -4.85 -12.81 -14.53
C LEU A 23 -5.45 -13.95 -15.35
N TRP A 24 -6.76 -13.88 -15.53
CA TRP A 24 -7.53 -14.64 -16.50
C TRP A 24 -7.64 -13.85 -17.81
N PHE A 25 -7.61 -14.58 -18.92
CA PHE A 25 -7.74 -14.03 -20.26
C PHE A 25 -8.87 -14.70 -21.01
N VAL A 26 -9.49 -13.96 -21.93
CA VAL A 26 -10.57 -14.42 -22.81
C VAL A 26 -10.26 -14.01 -24.25
N ILE A 27 -10.81 -14.77 -25.19
CA ILE A 27 -10.69 -14.51 -26.63
C ILE A 27 -12.10 -14.15 -27.12
N PRO A 28 -12.41 -12.86 -27.33
CA PRO A 28 -13.79 -12.43 -27.60
C PRO A 28 -14.30 -12.88 -28.97
N TYR A 29 -13.40 -13.32 -29.86
CA TYR A 29 -13.71 -13.68 -31.25
C TYR A 29 -14.07 -15.16 -31.44
N THR A 30 -14.09 -15.96 -30.38
CA THR A 30 -14.48 -17.38 -30.44
C THR A 30 -15.88 -17.60 -29.88
N GLU A 31 -16.66 -18.49 -30.50
CA GLU A 31 -18.03 -18.83 -30.05
C GLU A 31 -18.08 -19.40 -28.62
N LYS A 32 -16.96 -19.96 -28.13
CA LYS A 32 -16.85 -20.50 -26.78
C LYS A 32 -16.23 -19.46 -25.86
N ALA A 33 -16.97 -19.03 -24.84
CA ALA A 33 -16.46 -18.22 -23.75
C ALA A 33 -15.56 -19.08 -22.83
N ARG A 34 -14.31 -19.28 -23.23
CA ARG A 34 -13.29 -19.99 -22.43
C ARG A 34 -12.35 -19.00 -21.77
N ARG A 35 -11.95 -19.34 -20.53
CA ARG A 35 -10.96 -18.60 -19.76
C ARG A 35 -9.62 -19.31 -19.83
N TYR A 36 -8.58 -18.53 -20.08
CA TYR A 36 -7.22 -19.02 -20.21
C TYR A 36 -6.31 -18.36 -19.18
N ARG A 37 -5.20 -19.04 -18.87
CA ARG A 37 -4.10 -18.47 -18.08
C ARG A 37 -2.89 -18.23 -18.96
N LEU A 38 -2.12 -17.21 -18.63
CA LEU A 38 -0.83 -16.95 -19.28
C LEU A 38 0.22 -17.94 -18.77
N LYS A 39 0.84 -18.68 -19.69
CA LYS A 39 1.99 -19.57 -19.43
C LYS A 39 3.30 -18.81 -19.60
N SER A 40 3.49 -18.20 -20.77
CA SER A 40 4.69 -17.46 -21.12
C SER A 40 4.46 -16.49 -22.29
N PHE A 41 5.55 -15.87 -22.76
CA PHE A 41 5.57 -15.08 -23.99
C PHE A 41 6.47 -15.81 -25.00
N GLY A 42 6.01 -15.89 -26.25
CA GLY A 42 6.78 -16.41 -27.37
C GLY A 42 7.62 -15.33 -28.04
N ARG A 43 8.10 -15.67 -29.25
CA ARG A 43 8.77 -14.71 -30.14
C ARG A 43 7.77 -13.67 -30.70
N PRO A 44 8.25 -12.55 -31.26
CA PRO A 44 7.41 -11.62 -32.04
C PRO A 44 6.52 -12.33 -33.05
N ALA A 45 5.30 -11.85 -33.28
CA ALA A 45 4.32 -12.51 -34.14
C ALA A 45 4.82 -12.70 -35.60
N ASN A 46 5.66 -11.80 -36.11
CA ASN A 46 6.32 -11.93 -37.41
C ASN A 46 7.42 -13.02 -37.46
N GLU A 47 7.93 -13.47 -36.31
CA GLU A 47 9.01 -14.46 -36.22
C GLU A 47 8.56 -15.80 -35.63
N HIS A 48 7.49 -15.81 -34.84
CA HIS A 48 6.95 -17.01 -34.22
C HIS A 48 6.24 -17.86 -35.27
N LYS A 49 6.56 -19.15 -35.33
CA LYS A 49 6.10 -20.08 -36.37
C LYS A 49 5.29 -21.22 -35.78
N TYR A 50 4.23 -21.62 -36.49
CA TYR A 50 3.45 -22.83 -36.24
C TYR A 50 3.69 -23.85 -37.32
N THR A 51 3.56 -25.13 -36.96
CA THR A 51 3.44 -26.21 -37.92
C THR A 51 1.98 -26.30 -38.38
N LYS A 52 1.68 -25.88 -39.61
CA LYS A 52 0.30 -25.89 -40.16
C LYS A 52 -0.14 -27.30 -40.57
N ASN A 53 0.72 -28.03 -41.30
CA ASN A 53 0.50 -29.39 -41.79
C ASN A 53 1.84 -30.13 -41.80
N GLU A 54 2.12 -30.97 -40.79
CA GLU A 54 3.23 -31.96 -40.59
C GLU A 54 4.68 -31.62 -41.04
N SER A 55 4.94 -30.48 -41.67
CA SER A 55 6.24 -30.04 -42.21
C SER A 55 6.26 -28.56 -42.63
N GLN A 56 5.11 -27.92 -42.92
CA GLN A 56 5.10 -26.50 -43.27
C GLN A 56 5.07 -25.59 -42.04
N GLN A 57 6.12 -24.78 -41.88
CA GLN A 57 6.20 -23.72 -40.89
C GLN A 57 5.60 -22.42 -41.45
N ILE A 58 4.60 -21.85 -40.76
CA ILE A 58 3.97 -20.57 -41.11
C ILE A 58 4.10 -19.60 -39.95
N THR A 59 4.36 -18.31 -40.21
CA THR A 59 4.40 -17.32 -39.13
C THR A 59 3.01 -17.05 -38.59
N VAL A 60 2.89 -16.51 -37.37
CA VAL A 60 1.59 -16.09 -36.82
C VAL A 60 0.94 -15.05 -37.73
N VAL A 61 1.71 -14.08 -38.23
CA VAL A 61 1.21 -13.04 -39.15
C VAL A 61 0.60 -13.66 -40.40
N ASP A 62 1.33 -14.57 -41.05
CA ASP A 62 0.86 -15.21 -42.27
C ASP A 62 -0.34 -16.11 -42.00
N PHE A 63 -0.34 -16.84 -40.87
CA PHE A 63 -1.46 -17.70 -40.47
C PHE A 63 -2.76 -16.91 -40.32
N PHE A 64 -2.74 -15.78 -39.61
CA PHE A 64 -3.94 -14.95 -39.40
C PHE A 64 -4.39 -14.26 -40.70
N ARG A 65 -3.45 -13.82 -41.54
CA ARG A 65 -3.76 -13.26 -42.86
C ARG A 65 -4.39 -14.30 -43.78
N ASP A 66 -3.81 -15.48 -43.87
CA ASP A 66 -4.23 -16.49 -44.84
C ASP A 66 -5.49 -17.24 -44.40
N THR A 67 -5.69 -17.44 -43.09
CA THR A 67 -6.82 -18.22 -42.53
C THR A 67 -8.05 -17.36 -42.26
N TRP A 68 -7.86 -16.13 -41.77
CA TRP A 68 -8.95 -15.26 -41.34
C TRP A 68 -8.99 -13.92 -42.09
N ASN A 69 -8.17 -13.73 -43.12
CA ASN A 69 -8.03 -12.45 -43.83
C ASN A 69 -7.80 -11.25 -42.88
N TYR A 70 -7.10 -11.51 -41.77
CA TYR A 70 -6.88 -10.53 -40.72
C TYR A 70 -5.42 -10.06 -40.70
N ARG A 71 -5.22 -8.75 -40.84
CA ARG A 71 -3.89 -8.13 -40.87
C ARG A 71 -3.51 -7.64 -39.47
N LEU A 72 -2.58 -8.34 -38.83
CA LEU A 72 -2.05 -7.94 -37.52
C LEU A 72 -1.42 -6.53 -37.57
N CYS A 73 -1.77 -5.68 -36.62
CA CYS A 73 -1.22 -4.33 -36.50
C CYS A 73 0.11 -4.32 -35.75
N TYR A 74 0.26 -5.18 -34.74
CA TYR A 74 1.39 -5.18 -33.82
C TYR A 74 2.30 -6.40 -34.00
N THR A 75 2.76 -6.62 -35.23
CA THR A 75 3.53 -7.81 -35.62
C THR A 75 4.88 -7.98 -34.89
N HIS A 76 5.46 -6.88 -34.42
CA HIS A 76 6.72 -6.83 -33.68
C HIS A 76 6.59 -7.23 -32.20
N LEU A 77 5.36 -7.32 -31.68
CA LEU A 77 5.10 -7.71 -30.30
C LEU A 77 5.11 -9.23 -30.13
N PRO A 78 5.55 -9.75 -28.96
CA PRO A 78 5.56 -11.18 -28.69
C PRO A 78 4.16 -11.77 -28.68
N VAL A 79 4.02 -13.03 -29.10
CA VAL A 79 2.78 -13.78 -28.88
C VAL A 79 2.63 -14.16 -27.41
N VAL A 80 1.41 -14.25 -26.93
CA VAL A 80 1.09 -14.82 -25.61
C VAL A 80 0.89 -16.32 -25.74
N GLU A 81 1.55 -17.09 -24.88
CA GLU A 81 1.27 -18.51 -24.72
C GLU A 81 0.21 -18.66 -23.61
N LEU A 82 -1.00 -19.02 -24.02
CA LEU A 82 -2.13 -19.29 -23.16
C LEU A 82 -2.32 -20.79 -23.00
N TYR A 83 -2.91 -21.21 -21.88
CA TYR A 83 -3.35 -22.59 -21.67
C TYR A 83 -4.68 -22.62 -20.95
N ASP A 84 -5.43 -23.69 -21.17
CA ASP A 84 -6.64 -24.00 -20.42
C ASP A 84 -6.22 -24.67 -19.10
N PRO A 85 -6.63 -24.18 -17.91
CA PRO A 85 -6.32 -24.85 -16.65
C PRO A 85 -6.73 -26.33 -16.60
N ASP A 86 -7.79 -26.69 -17.34
CA ASP A 86 -8.32 -28.06 -17.41
C ASP A 86 -7.48 -28.95 -18.35
N ASP A 87 -6.71 -28.36 -19.27
CA ASP A 87 -5.75 -29.05 -20.15
C ASP A 87 -4.42 -28.29 -20.25
N LYS A 88 -3.54 -28.53 -19.28
CA LYS A 88 -2.24 -27.86 -19.15
C LYS A 88 -1.22 -28.24 -20.23
N ASN A 89 -1.46 -29.35 -20.93
CA ASN A 89 -0.55 -29.84 -21.96
C ASN A 89 -0.76 -29.10 -23.28
N GLN A 90 -1.97 -28.61 -23.52
CA GLN A 90 -2.29 -27.81 -24.68
C GLN A 90 -1.91 -26.34 -24.47
N SER A 91 -1.00 -25.84 -25.32
CA SER A 91 -0.65 -24.42 -25.40
C SER A 91 -1.27 -23.77 -26.64
N TYR A 92 -1.79 -22.56 -26.48
CA TYR A 92 -2.31 -21.71 -27.54
C TYR A 92 -1.44 -20.47 -27.63
N PHE A 93 -0.73 -20.29 -28.74
CA PHE A 93 -0.01 -19.05 -28.97
C PHE A 93 -0.92 -18.11 -29.73
N LEU A 94 -1.08 -16.88 -29.26
CA LEU A 94 -1.95 -15.88 -29.90
C LEU A 94 -1.27 -14.51 -29.95
N PRO A 95 -1.53 -13.68 -30.97
CA PRO A 95 -1.15 -12.27 -30.97
C PRO A 95 -1.76 -11.54 -29.76
N MET A 96 -0.99 -10.68 -29.10
CA MET A 96 -1.48 -9.90 -27.96
C MET A 96 -2.69 -9.02 -28.29
N GLU A 97 -2.84 -8.60 -29.55
CA GLU A 97 -3.97 -7.76 -29.99
C GLU A 97 -5.32 -8.51 -30.07
N LEU A 98 -5.30 -9.85 -29.95
CA LEU A 98 -6.50 -10.69 -30.04
C LEU A 98 -6.90 -11.33 -28.71
N VAL A 99 -6.26 -10.94 -27.61
CA VAL A 99 -6.47 -11.50 -26.28
C VAL A 99 -6.85 -10.39 -25.31
N ASN A 100 -7.95 -10.59 -24.59
CA ASN A 100 -8.43 -9.64 -23.60
C ASN A 100 -8.21 -10.19 -22.19
N VAL A 101 -7.92 -9.29 -21.24
CA VAL A 101 -7.99 -9.62 -19.81
C VAL A 101 -9.47 -9.80 -19.46
N ASP A 102 -9.81 -10.90 -18.79
CA ASP A 102 -11.19 -11.20 -18.40
C ASP A 102 -11.75 -10.10 -17.47
N GLU A 103 -13.02 -9.76 -17.68
CA GLU A 103 -13.67 -8.69 -16.93
C GLU A 103 -14.16 -9.17 -15.56
N GLY A 104 -14.22 -8.25 -14.59
CA GLY A 104 -14.78 -8.52 -13.26
C GLY A 104 -13.95 -9.48 -12.36
N GLN A 105 -12.74 -9.85 -12.77
CA GLN A 105 -11.87 -10.67 -11.94
C GLN A 105 -11.27 -9.87 -10.76
N PRO A 106 -11.17 -10.46 -9.55
CA PRO A 106 -10.58 -9.79 -8.40
C PRO A 106 -9.05 -9.68 -8.55
N ASN A 107 -8.50 -8.52 -8.20
CA ASN A 107 -7.06 -8.38 -8.04
C ASN A 107 -6.63 -8.93 -6.68
N LEU A 108 -5.84 -10.00 -6.69
CA LEU A 108 -5.31 -10.63 -5.46
C LEU A 108 -3.93 -10.11 -5.07
N GLN A 109 -3.32 -9.23 -5.88
CA GLN A 109 -2.04 -8.62 -5.55
C GLN A 109 -2.24 -7.49 -4.53
N PRO A 110 -1.32 -7.34 -3.56
CA PRO A 110 -1.28 -6.15 -2.70
C PRO A 110 -1.25 -4.88 -3.55
N LEU A 111 -2.01 -3.86 -3.12
CA LEU A 111 -1.99 -2.56 -3.77
C LEU A 111 -0.73 -1.81 -3.36
N THR A 112 -0.22 -0.95 -4.24
CA THR A 112 0.85 -0.01 -3.87
C THR A 112 0.28 1.07 -2.93
N SER A 113 1.14 1.78 -2.18
CA SER A 113 0.69 2.87 -1.27
C SER A 113 -0.14 3.94 -2.00
N GLU A 114 0.23 4.28 -3.25
CA GLU A 114 -0.53 5.20 -4.09
C GLU A 114 -1.90 4.63 -4.49
N GLN A 115 -1.94 3.35 -4.88
CA GLN A 115 -3.19 2.66 -5.20
C GLN A 115 -4.10 2.53 -3.98
N HIS A 116 -3.54 2.21 -2.80
CA HIS A 116 -4.25 2.20 -1.52
C HIS A 116 -4.83 3.58 -1.19
N ALA A 117 -4.05 4.65 -1.32
CA ALA A 117 -4.55 6.02 -1.09
C ALA A 117 -5.70 6.38 -2.05
N LYS A 118 -5.58 6.05 -3.34
CA LYS A 118 -6.65 6.23 -4.32
C LYS A 118 -7.89 5.39 -3.99
N ALA A 119 -7.72 4.14 -3.56
CA ALA A 119 -8.81 3.27 -3.17
C ALA A 119 -9.53 3.84 -1.95
N THR A 120 -8.80 4.21 -0.90
CA THR A 120 -9.35 4.85 0.31
C THR A 120 -10.13 6.12 -0.04
N ASN A 121 -9.57 7.02 -0.84
CA ASN A 121 -10.26 8.25 -1.24
C ASN A 121 -11.55 7.99 -2.03
N LYS A 122 -11.63 6.87 -2.76
CA LYS A 122 -12.84 6.47 -3.49
C LYS A 122 -13.87 5.74 -2.62
N THR A 123 -13.43 5.04 -1.56
CA THR A 123 -14.31 4.22 -0.71
C THR A 123 -14.79 4.95 0.54
N VAL A 124 -14.08 5.99 0.98
CA VAL A 124 -14.52 6.84 2.09
C VAL A 124 -15.71 7.68 1.64
N VAL A 125 -16.88 7.34 2.18
CA VAL A 125 -18.14 8.04 1.95
C VAL A 125 -18.73 8.49 3.28
N HIS A 126 -19.43 9.63 3.28
CA HIS A 126 -20.13 10.10 4.47
C HIS A 126 -21.34 9.20 4.80
N PRO A 127 -21.75 9.09 6.08
CA PRO A 127 -22.87 8.24 6.48
C PRO A 127 -24.15 8.46 5.68
N ASP A 128 -24.51 9.72 5.41
CA ASP A 128 -25.72 10.06 4.64
C ASP A 128 -25.65 9.58 3.18
N GLU A 129 -24.46 9.62 2.58
CA GLU A 129 -24.24 9.12 1.23
C GLU A 129 -24.25 7.60 1.18
N CYS A 130 -23.63 6.96 2.17
CA CYS A 130 -23.70 5.52 2.36
C CYS A 130 -25.16 5.05 2.48
N TYR A 131 -25.98 5.75 3.27
CA TYR A 131 -27.41 5.48 3.41
C TYR A 131 -28.15 5.54 2.07
N ARG A 132 -27.92 6.60 1.29
CA ARG A 132 -28.52 6.75 -0.06
C ARG A 132 -28.04 5.67 -1.02
N MET A 133 -26.76 5.30 -0.97
CA MET A 133 -26.19 4.24 -1.80
C MET A 133 -26.84 2.88 -1.47
N ILE A 134 -26.98 2.56 -0.19
CA ILE A 134 -27.65 1.32 0.24
C ILE A 134 -29.08 1.30 -0.27
N ARG A 135 -29.88 2.37 -0.06
CA ARG A 135 -31.26 2.43 -0.59
C ARG A 135 -31.30 2.23 -2.10
N ARG A 136 -30.46 2.93 -2.85
CA ARG A 136 -30.37 2.79 -4.31
C ARG A 136 -30.07 1.36 -4.74
N VAL A 137 -29.07 0.71 -4.12
CA VAL A 137 -28.70 -0.67 -4.46
C VAL A 137 -29.84 -1.62 -4.14
N THR A 138 -30.53 -1.42 -3.01
CA THR A 138 -31.70 -2.21 -2.63
C THR A 138 -32.85 -2.07 -3.63
N ASP A 139 -33.12 -0.84 -4.11
CA ASP A 139 -34.13 -0.56 -5.13
C ASP A 139 -33.78 -1.22 -6.48
N GLU A 140 -32.51 -1.11 -6.90
CA GLU A 140 -32.00 -1.74 -8.13
C GLU A 140 -32.09 -3.27 -8.08
N ARG A 141 -31.92 -3.88 -6.91
CA ARG A 141 -32.00 -5.35 -6.71
C ARG A 141 -33.42 -5.90 -6.75
N ARG A 142 -34.45 -5.07 -6.51
CA ARG A 142 -35.87 -5.45 -6.55
C ARG A 142 -36.19 -6.74 -5.78
N PHE A 143 -35.73 -6.86 -4.54
CA PHE A 143 -35.91 -8.08 -3.72
C PHE A 143 -37.37 -8.56 -3.62
N LYS A 144 -38.36 -7.65 -3.67
CA LYS A 144 -39.81 -7.98 -3.68
C LYS A 144 -40.25 -8.80 -4.91
N GLN A 145 -39.45 -8.80 -5.98
CA GLN A 145 -39.71 -9.49 -7.26
C GLN A 145 -38.78 -10.69 -7.48
N ASP A 146 -38.01 -11.09 -6.46
CA ASP A 146 -37.06 -12.20 -6.58
C ASP A 146 -37.81 -13.56 -6.52
N PRO A 147 -37.78 -14.36 -7.61
CA PRO A 147 -38.53 -15.62 -7.68
C PRO A 147 -37.99 -16.71 -6.75
N TYR A 148 -36.75 -16.60 -6.29
CA TYR A 148 -36.20 -17.51 -5.30
C TYR A 148 -36.71 -17.15 -3.92
N LEU A 149 -36.67 -15.86 -3.54
CA LEU A 149 -37.19 -15.43 -2.24
C LEU A 149 -38.67 -15.79 -2.07
N GLU A 150 -39.47 -15.59 -3.12
CA GLU A 150 -40.88 -15.99 -3.14
C GLU A 150 -41.06 -17.50 -2.90
N LYS A 151 -40.30 -18.35 -3.59
CA LYS A 151 -40.34 -19.81 -3.42
C LYS A 151 -39.95 -20.27 -2.01
N PHE A 152 -39.04 -19.54 -1.36
CA PHE A 152 -38.64 -19.82 0.02
C PHE A 152 -39.56 -19.15 1.06
N GLY A 153 -40.59 -18.39 0.62
CA GLY A 153 -41.47 -17.66 1.53
C GLY A 153 -40.77 -16.54 2.31
N LEU A 154 -39.69 -16.00 1.75
CA LEU A 154 -38.88 -14.94 2.38
C LEU A 154 -39.26 -13.57 1.82
N THR A 155 -39.41 -12.59 2.70
CA THR A 155 -39.64 -11.19 2.33
C THR A 155 -38.55 -10.32 2.95
N VAL A 156 -37.99 -9.41 2.16
CA VAL A 156 -37.01 -8.42 2.62
C VAL A 156 -37.71 -7.08 2.74
N ASP A 157 -37.63 -6.46 3.92
CA ASP A 157 -38.02 -5.06 4.08
C ASP A 157 -36.94 -4.17 3.46
N VAL A 158 -37.36 -3.35 2.50
CA VAL A 158 -36.51 -2.45 1.72
C VAL A 158 -36.85 -0.98 1.95
N ASP A 159 -38.00 -0.73 2.59
CA ASP A 159 -38.55 0.62 2.71
C ASP A 159 -37.93 1.33 3.92
N GLU A 160 -37.67 0.58 5.01
CA GLU A 160 -37.09 1.09 6.24
C GLU A 160 -35.86 0.28 6.70
N MET A 161 -34.86 1.00 7.22
CA MET A 161 -33.73 0.35 7.90
C MET A 161 -34.10 0.05 9.35
N LEU A 162 -33.53 -1.02 9.90
CA LEU A 162 -33.77 -1.42 11.29
C LEU A 162 -33.38 -0.30 12.27
N MET A 163 -34.37 0.21 13.00
CA MET A 163 -34.17 1.22 14.04
C MET A 163 -33.86 0.56 15.38
N LEU A 164 -32.70 0.91 15.96
CA LEU A 164 -32.24 0.35 17.23
C LEU A 164 -32.06 1.47 18.27
N PRO A 165 -32.55 1.29 19.52
CA PRO A 165 -32.29 2.24 20.59
C PRO A 165 -30.79 2.23 20.94
N ALA A 166 -30.16 3.39 20.89
CA ALA A 166 -28.76 3.58 21.25
C ALA A 166 -28.62 4.54 22.45
N ARG A 167 -27.50 4.43 23.17
CA ARG A 167 -27.15 5.34 24.27
C ARG A 167 -25.78 5.93 24.01
N ILE A 168 -25.65 7.25 24.21
CA ILE A 168 -24.37 7.95 24.18
C ILE A 168 -23.81 7.94 25.60
N LEU A 169 -22.69 7.25 25.80
CA LEU A 169 -22.01 7.23 27.09
C LEU A 169 -21.29 8.56 27.32
N PRO A 170 -21.28 9.10 28.56
CA PRO A 170 -20.49 10.29 28.86
C PRO A 170 -19.00 9.99 28.66
N PRO A 171 -18.21 10.92 28.11
CA PRO A 171 -16.79 10.71 27.93
C PRO A 171 -16.08 10.61 29.29
N PRO A 172 -14.98 9.84 29.37
CA PRO A 172 -14.16 9.80 30.57
C PRO A 172 -13.51 11.17 30.83
N LYS A 173 -13.18 11.43 32.10
CA LYS A 173 -12.37 12.59 32.48
C LYS A 173 -10.91 12.31 32.14
N ILE A 174 -10.30 13.18 31.35
CA ILE A 174 -8.88 13.11 31.03
C ILE A 174 -8.14 14.08 31.96
N ILE A 175 -7.21 13.56 32.78
CA ILE A 175 -6.51 14.34 33.80
C ILE A 175 -5.06 14.57 33.38
N TYR A 176 -4.60 15.82 33.45
CA TYR A 176 -3.24 16.28 33.20
C TYR A 176 -2.75 17.19 34.32
N LYS A 177 -1.46 17.53 34.34
CA LYS A 177 -0.89 18.50 35.29
C LYS A 177 -0.93 19.91 34.72
N SER A 178 -1.23 20.89 35.58
CA SER A 178 -1.23 22.29 35.17
C SER A 178 0.12 22.74 34.60
N SER A 179 0.08 23.39 33.44
CA SER A 179 1.27 24.00 32.82
C SER A 179 1.71 25.29 33.51
N HIS A 180 0.82 25.94 34.26
CA HIS A 180 0.99 27.28 34.85
C HIS A 180 1.65 27.26 36.24
N GLY A 181 2.29 26.15 36.64
CA GLY A 181 3.02 26.06 37.91
C GLY A 181 2.14 25.94 39.16
N ALA A 182 0.82 26.00 39.03
CA ALA A 182 -0.10 25.61 40.10
C ALA A 182 0.05 24.10 40.34
N GLN A 183 0.36 23.69 41.57
CA GLN A 183 0.28 22.28 41.97
C GLN A 183 -1.19 21.85 41.90
N GLY A 184 -1.58 21.19 40.82
CA GLY A 184 -2.95 20.75 40.64
C GLY A 184 -3.21 19.98 39.35
N ASP A 185 -4.16 19.06 39.46
CA ASP A 185 -4.72 18.32 38.34
C ASP A 185 -5.69 19.21 37.56
N VAL A 186 -5.64 19.12 36.23
CA VAL A 186 -6.53 19.81 35.30
C VAL A 186 -7.26 18.76 34.47
N ILE A 187 -8.57 18.96 34.28
CA ILE A 187 -9.40 18.08 33.47
C ILE A 187 -9.53 18.68 32.07
N GLU A 188 -9.10 17.93 31.05
CA GLU A 188 -9.28 18.33 29.65
C GLU A 188 -10.71 18.01 29.17
N ARG A 189 -11.27 18.91 28.37
CA ARG A 189 -12.61 18.74 27.81
C ARG A 189 -12.56 17.81 26.60
N VAL A 190 -13.19 16.65 26.70
CA VAL A 190 -13.37 15.72 25.58
C VAL A 190 -14.61 16.11 24.77
N GLN A 191 -14.45 16.32 23.47
CA GLN A 191 -15.51 16.58 22.50
C GLN A 191 -15.45 15.53 21.40
N ILE A 192 -16.51 14.72 21.25
CA ILE A 192 -16.63 13.69 20.21
C ILE A 192 -15.38 12.78 20.19
N GLY A 193 -14.99 12.29 21.36
CA GLY A 193 -13.82 11.42 21.53
C GLY A 193 -12.45 12.07 21.31
N LYS A 194 -12.38 13.40 21.11
CA LYS A 194 -11.14 14.15 20.89
C LYS A 194 -10.91 15.17 22.01
N TRP A 195 -9.66 15.42 22.35
CA TRP A 195 -9.25 16.51 23.24
C TRP A 195 -7.93 17.10 22.75
N TRP A 196 -7.67 18.34 23.11
CA TRP A 196 -6.40 19.00 22.82
C TRP A 196 -5.45 18.82 24.00
N LEU A 197 -4.16 18.65 23.72
CA LEU A 197 -3.13 18.62 24.76
C LEU A 197 -2.67 20.06 25.06
N ASN A 198 -3.26 20.71 26.06
CA ASN A 198 -2.88 22.07 26.47
C ASN A 198 -2.03 22.10 27.75
N ASN A 199 -2.05 20.99 28.50
CA ASN A 199 -1.44 20.84 29.80
C ASN A 199 -0.29 19.82 29.78
N ARG A 200 0.45 19.72 30.89
CA ARG A 200 1.62 18.83 31.02
C ARG A 200 1.20 17.40 31.29
N PHE A 201 1.99 16.44 30.81
CA PHE A 201 1.79 15.03 31.13
C PHE A 201 1.77 14.80 32.64
N ASP A 202 0.98 13.81 33.08
CA ASP A 202 0.89 13.42 34.49
C ASP A 202 2.26 13.06 35.08
N LYS A 203 3.03 12.29 34.31
CA LYS A 203 4.43 11.96 34.61
C LYS A 203 5.34 12.78 33.71
N THR A 204 6.09 13.68 34.34
CA THR A 204 7.18 14.42 33.69
C THR A 204 8.44 13.57 33.67
N CYS A 205 9.29 13.76 32.65
CA CYS A 205 10.60 13.11 32.61
C CYS A 205 11.68 14.08 32.13
N GLU A 206 12.92 13.72 32.45
CA GLU A 206 14.11 14.42 31.99
C GLU A 206 14.92 13.45 31.14
N ILE A 207 15.33 13.91 29.96
CA ILE A 207 16.17 13.20 29.00
C ILE A 207 17.55 13.83 29.08
N ARG A 208 18.51 13.07 29.61
CA ARG A 208 19.88 13.54 29.87
C ARG A 208 20.78 13.33 28.68
N THR A 209 20.65 12.21 27.97
CA THR A 209 21.47 11.87 26.81
C THR A 209 20.56 11.49 25.65
N TRP A 210 20.69 12.19 24.54
CA TRP A 210 19.92 11.88 23.34
C TRP A 210 20.67 12.19 22.05
N ALA A 211 20.29 11.51 20.98
CA ALA A 211 20.92 11.65 19.67
C ALA A 211 19.87 11.78 18.57
N VAL A 212 20.25 12.47 17.49
CA VAL A 212 19.50 12.53 16.24
C VAL A 212 20.37 11.99 15.13
N VAL A 213 19.86 10.99 14.42
CA VAL A 213 20.57 10.31 13.33
C VAL A 213 19.77 10.52 12.05
N LEU A 214 20.34 11.26 11.09
CA LEU A 214 19.78 11.35 9.75
C LEU A 214 20.29 10.18 8.91
N VAL A 215 19.35 9.38 8.43
CA VAL A 215 19.59 8.24 7.56
C VAL A 215 19.11 8.59 6.16
N SER A 216 20.01 8.51 5.20
CA SER A 216 19.74 8.88 3.81
C SER A 216 20.44 7.90 2.87
N GLU A 217 19.84 7.64 1.70
CA GLU A 217 20.49 6.86 0.64
C GLU A 217 21.70 7.59 0.04
N ARG A 218 21.65 8.93 0.04
CA ARG A 218 22.70 9.79 -0.48
C ARG A 218 23.34 10.59 0.63
N GLU A 219 24.57 11.04 0.40
CA GLU A 219 25.21 11.97 1.33
C GLU A 219 24.34 13.22 1.50
N PRO A 220 23.96 13.57 2.75
CA PRO A 220 22.99 14.62 2.98
C PRO A 220 23.56 15.98 2.62
N ASP A 221 22.75 16.79 1.96
CA ASP A 221 23.16 18.14 1.60
C ASP A 221 23.15 19.09 2.82
N ASN A 222 23.74 20.27 2.66
CA ASN A 222 23.78 21.29 3.71
C ASN A 222 22.38 21.72 4.18
N ARG A 223 21.35 21.58 3.36
CA ARG A 223 19.97 21.93 3.74
C ARG A 223 19.41 20.86 4.68
N GLN A 224 19.57 19.59 4.34
CA GLN A 224 19.13 18.45 5.17
C GLN A 224 19.81 18.47 6.54
N ILE A 225 21.12 18.73 6.58
CA ILE A 225 21.89 18.89 7.82
C ILE A 225 21.30 20.01 8.69
N ARG A 226 21.02 21.19 8.11
CA ARG A 226 20.41 22.32 8.84
C ARG A 226 19.01 21.99 9.34
N LEU A 227 18.18 21.35 8.52
CA LEU A 227 16.82 20.96 8.90
C LEU A 227 16.81 19.97 10.06
N THR A 228 17.73 19.00 10.05
CA THR A 228 17.92 18.05 11.17
C THR A 228 18.26 18.77 12.47
N ARG A 229 19.17 19.74 12.43
CA ARG A 229 19.53 20.57 13.59
C ARG A 229 18.37 21.43 14.09
N ASP A 230 17.68 22.10 13.18
CA ASP A 230 16.52 22.94 13.50
C ASP A 230 15.40 22.09 14.11
N PHE A 231 15.17 20.89 13.60
CA PHE A 231 14.23 19.92 14.15
C PHE A 231 14.61 19.53 15.59
N ALA A 232 15.87 19.15 15.82
CA ALA A 232 16.41 18.84 17.14
C ALA A 232 16.16 19.96 18.16
N GLN A 233 16.41 21.21 17.78
CA GLN A 233 16.17 22.36 18.66
C GLN A 233 14.67 22.60 18.89
N ARG A 234 13.84 22.48 17.86
CA ARG A 234 12.39 22.72 17.99
C ARG A 234 11.70 21.65 18.81
N ILE A 235 12.07 20.38 18.65
CA ILE A 235 11.42 19.28 19.40
C ILE A 235 11.72 19.38 20.90
N SER A 236 12.97 19.66 21.29
CA SER A 236 13.35 19.84 22.69
C SER A 236 12.61 21.01 23.35
N GLN A 237 12.47 22.14 22.64
CA GLN A 237 11.69 23.30 23.09
C GLN A 237 10.18 23.01 23.18
N ALA A 238 9.62 22.33 22.19
CA ALA A 238 8.20 22.00 22.15
C ALA A 238 7.82 21.04 23.29
N MET A 239 8.63 20.00 23.51
CA MET A 239 8.39 18.97 24.52
C MET A 239 8.53 19.49 25.96
N SER A 240 9.36 20.52 26.17
CA SER A 240 9.53 21.18 27.47
C SER A 240 8.21 21.76 28.00
N LYS A 241 7.32 22.24 27.11
CA LYS A 241 5.99 22.75 27.48
C LYS A 241 5.10 21.68 28.11
N TYR A 242 5.29 20.42 27.72
CA TYR A 242 4.51 19.27 28.18
C TYR A 242 5.17 18.51 29.35
N GLY A 243 6.30 19.02 29.87
CA GLY A 243 6.98 18.43 31.02
C GLY A 243 8.01 17.35 30.66
N ILE A 244 8.46 17.30 29.41
CA ILE A 244 9.59 16.45 28.97
C ILE A 244 10.77 17.37 28.68
N ARG A 245 11.78 17.34 29.56
CA ARG A 245 12.95 18.23 29.46
C ARG A 245 14.14 17.52 28.85
N PHE A 246 14.75 18.12 27.83
CA PHE A 246 16.01 17.65 27.28
C PHE A 246 17.14 18.47 27.91
N ASN A 247 17.95 17.84 28.75
CA ASN A 247 18.97 18.52 29.56
C ASN A 247 20.35 18.59 28.86
N SER A 248 20.46 18.11 27.61
CA SER A 248 21.68 18.17 26.80
C SER A 248 21.38 18.54 25.35
N SER A 249 22.40 19.06 24.67
CA SER A 249 22.37 19.18 23.21
C SER A 249 22.44 17.79 22.58
N PRO A 250 21.65 17.50 21.53
CA PRO A 250 21.70 16.22 20.86
C PRO A 250 23.05 16.05 20.17
N ILE A 251 23.53 14.81 20.10
CA ILE A 251 24.53 14.46 19.10
C ILE A 251 23.84 14.27 17.76
N GLU A 252 24.30 15.00 16.75
CA GLU A 252 23.87 14.86 15.36
C GLU A 252 24.80 13.88 14.64
N LYS A 253 24.23 12.85 14.00
CA LYS A 253 24.97 11.88 13.16
C LYS A 253 24.29 11.73 11.81
N PHE A 254 25.09 11.33 10.83
CA PHE A 254 24.66 11.03 9.47
C PHE A 254 25.09 9.62 9.12
N ASP A 255 24.16 8.80 8.68
CA ASP A 255 24.44 7.42 8.27
C ASP A 255 23.83 7.15 6.90
N ALA A 256 24.55 6.39 6.08
CA ALA A 256 24.00 5.83 4.86
C ALA A 256 22.87 4.85 5.22
N ALA A 257 21.83 4.77 4.39
CA ALA A 257 20.71 3.83 4.48
C ALA A 257 21.12 2.37 4.18
N VAL A 258 22.14 1.88 4.87
CA VAL A 258 22.72 0.55 4.74
C VAL A 258 22.56 -0.17 6.07
N PRO A 259 21.99 -1.40 6.10
CA PRO A 259 21.71 -2.09 7.35
C PRO A 259 22.92 -2.24 8.29
N GLN A 260 24.10 -2.54 7.75
CA GLN A 260 25.32 -2.69 8.54
C GLN A 260 25.75 -1.39 9.23
N THR A 261 25.63 -0.25 8.55
CA THR A 261 25.97 1.07 9.09
C THR A 261 25.04 1.44 10.23
N ILE A 262 23.73 1.24 10.03
CA ILE A 262 22.70 1.52 11.06
C ILE A 262 22.93 0.66 12.30
N LEU A 263 23.27 -0.62 12.11
CA LEU A 263 23.59 -1.53 13.22
C LEU A 263 24.83 -1.09 13.99
N ALA A 264 25.90 -0.71 13.28
CA ALA A 264 27.10 -0.20 13.92
C ALA A 264 26.80 1.05 14.76
N ARG A 265 26.04 2.01 14.21
CA ARG A 265 25.63 3.22 14.93
C ARG A 265 24.77 2.89 16.14
N MET A 266 23.80 2.00 16.00
CA MET A 266 22.93 1.58 17.09
C MET A 266 23.73 0.99 18.25
N ASN A 267 24.74 0.17 17.96
CA ASN A 267 25.61 -0.41 18.98
C ASN A 267 26.50 0.66 19.63
N GLU A 268 27.06 1.60 18.87
CA GLU A 268 27.83 2.73 19.40
C GLU A 268 27.00 3.56 20.38
N LEU A 269 25.80 4.01 19.96
CA LEU A 269 24.92 4.82 20.80
C LEU A 269 24.38 4.03 22.01
N LYS A 270 24.24 2.71 21.88
CA LYS A 270 23.91 1.83 23.01
C LYS A 270 25.04 1.81 24.04
N MET A 271 26.30 1.63 23.59
CA MET A 271 27.48 1.63 24.46
C MET A 271 27.70 2.96 25.17
N GLN A 272 27.34 4.06 24.51
CA GLN A 272 27.38 5.41 25.08
C GLN A 272 26.16 5.75 25.98
N GLU A 273 25.30 4.77 26.25
CA GLU A 273 24.14 4.88 27.15
C GLU A 273 23.14 5.99 26.82
N TYR A 274 22.95 6.31 25.53
CA TYR A 274 21.92 7.27 25.11
C TYR A 274 20.51 6.83 25.55
N GLU A 275 19.76 7.70 26.22
CA GLU A 275 18.41 7.41 26.70
C GLU A 275 17.38 7.42 25.56
N VAL A 276 17.52 8.37 24.62
CA VAL A 276 16.64 8.53 23.47
C VAL A 276 17.44 8.69 22.18
N ILE A 277 17.05 7.98 21.13
CA ILE A 277 17.67 8.12 19.80
C ILE A 277 16.55 8.34 18.79
N ILE A 278 16.63 9.45 18.06
CA ILE A 278 15.66 9.82 17.03
C ILE A 278 16.30 9.59 15.66
N TYR A 279 15.67 8.75 14.84
CA TYR A 279 16.09 8.53 13.46
C TYR A 279 15.22 9.34 12.52
N ILE A 280 15.84 10.17 11.67
CA ILE A 280 15.18 10.88 10.58
C ILE A 280 15.51 10.13 9.30
N LEU A 281 14.50 9.74 8.51
CA LEU A 281 14.67 8.96 7.29
C LEU A 281 14.35 9.82 6.08
N ASP A 282 15.27 9.94 5.12
CA ASP A 282 15.01 10.63 3.84
C ASP A 282 14.63 9.63 2.74
N GLN A 283 13.35 9.61 2.35
CA GLN A 283 12.83 8.79 1.24
C GLN A 283 13.23 7.30 1.29
N VAL A 284 13.38 6.75 2.50
CA VAL A 284 13.94 5.40 2.69
C VAL A 284 12.86 4.33 2.66
N ASP A 285 13.18 3.20 2.01
CA ASP A 285 12.40 1.96 1.95
C ASP A 285 11.92 1.49 3.34
N ASP A 286 10.74 0.87 3.37
CA ASP A 286 10.12 0.27 4.55
C ASP A 286 11.07 -0.73 5.26
N GLU A 287 11.97 -1.38 4.50
CA GLU A 287 12.97 -2.30 5.04
C GLU A 287 13.87 -1.65 6.11
N ILE A 288 14.35 -0.42 5.89
CA ILE A 288 15.24 0.26 6.84
C ILE A 288 14.48 0.70 8.09
N TYR A 289 13.24 1.16 7.91
CA TYR A 289 12.36 1.45 9.05
C TYR A 289 12.11 0.19 9.89
N HIS A 290 11.78 -0.93 9.26
CA HIS A 290 11.59 -2.21 9.93
C HIS A 290 12.84 -2.69 10.63
N LEU A 291 14.02 -2.50 10.02
CA LEU A 291 15.32 -2.79 10.63
C LEU A 291 15.52 -1.99 11.92
N ILE A 292 15.35 -0.66 11.86
CA ILE A 292 15.49 0.23 13.02
C ILE A 292 14.52 -0.18 14.13
N LYS A 293 13.25 -0.47 13.78
CA LYS A 293 12.25 -0.93 14.75
C LYS A 293 12.59 -2.28 15.34
N TYR A 294 13.02 -3.25 14.52
CA TYR A 294 13.39 -4.58 14.97
C TYR A 294 14.56 -4.52 15.96
N PHE A 295 15.68 -3.93 15.57
CA PHE A 295 16.85 -3.87 16.44
C PHE A 295 16.63 -2.98 17.66
N GLY A 296 15.96 -1.84 17.46
CA GLY A 296 15.64 -0.93 18.54
C GLY A 296 14.78 -1.56 19.63
N ASN A 297 13.65 -2.15 19.22
CA ASN A 297 12.68 -2.70 20.18
C ASN A 297 13.11 -4.06 20.75
N ILE A 298 13.68 -4.95 19.93
CA ILE A 298 13.91 -6.36 20.31
C ILE A 298 15.32 -6.58 20.86
N LYS A 299 16.35 -5.94 20.29
CA LYS A 299 17.76 -6.19 20.66
C LYS A 299 18.32 -5.18 21.64
N ILE A 300 17.82 -3.94 21.61
CA ILE A 300 18.37 -2.84 22.40
C ILE A 300 17.44 -2.42 23.53
N GLY A 301 16.12 -2.55 23.35
CA GLY A 301 15.12 -2.26 24.38
C GLY A 301 15.01 -0.77 24.73
N LYS A 302 15.41 0.12 23.82
CA LYS A 302 15.29 1.58 23.97
C LYS A 302 14.23 2.13 23.00
N ILE A 303 13.66 3.30 23.31
CA ILE A 303 12.51 3.87 22.59
C ILE A 303 12.99 4.67 21.38
N TYR A 304 12.43 4.38 20.19
CA TYR A 304 12.76 5.05 18.91
C TYR A 304 11.49 5.50 18.16
N LEU A 305 11.31 6.81 17.92
CA LEU A 305 10.27 7.46 17.08
C LEU A 305 10.85 8.82 16.60
N TYR A 306 10.72 9.35 15.37
CA TYR A 306 9.64 9.43 14.37
C TYR A 306 10.14 9.66 12.93
N TYR A 307 9.28 9.33 11.96
CA TYR A 307 9.34 9.61 10.51
C TYR A 307 8.98 11.08 10.20
N ILE A 308 9.62 11.71 9.20
CA ILE A 308 9.11 12.88 8.48
C ILE A 308 9.12 12.54 7.00
#